data_AF-A0A5P9XM10-F1
#
_entry.id   AF-A0A5P9XM10-F1
#
_cell.length_a   1.000
_cell.length_b   1.000
_cell.length_c   1.000
_cell.angle_alpha   90.00
_cell.angle_beta   90.00
_cell.angle_gamma   90.00
#
_symmetry.space_group_name_H-M   'P 1'
#
loop_
_entity.id
_entity.type
_entity.pdbx_description
1 polymer ?
#
loop_
_entity_poly.entity_id
_entity_poly.type
_entity_poly.pdbx_seq_one_letter_code
_entity_poly.pdbx_strand_id
1 'polypeptide(L)' 'MKLIDEVATTHEPLVIGKRGKPLVKLVPIVDETPKSMFGYMKGTVTIHGDILAPLDELWSAENGDGDDLYSGLRPSGGKK' A
#
# COMPACT_ATOMS: atom_id res chain seq x y z
N MET A 1 -19.01 35.46 -0.51
CA MET A 1 -20.24 34.67 -0.67
C MET A 1 -20.59 34.15 0.73
N LYS A 2 -21.27 34.95 1.56
CA LYS A 2 -21.16 34.82 3.04
C LYS A 2 -21.64 33.49 3.64
N LEU A 3 -22.72 32.91 3.10
CA LEU A 3 -23.33 31.69 3.65
C LEU A 3 -22.47 30.44 3.46
N ILE A 4 -21.70 30.36 2.37
CA ILE A 4 -20.82 29.21 2.10
C ILE A 4 -19.59 29.29 3.01
N ASP A 5 -19.03 30.49 3.12
CA ASP A 5 -17.87 30.79 3.97
C ASP A 5 -18.17 30.52 5.46
N GLU A 6 -19.40 30.81 5.90
CA GLU A 6 -19.87 30.55 7.26
C GLU A 6 -19.95 29.05 7.57
N VAL A 7 -20.57 28.24 6.71
CA VAL A 7 -20.63 26.78 6.89
C VAL A 7 -19.25 26.13 6.86
N ALA A 8 -18.34 26.64 6.01
CA ALA A 8 -16.96 26.19 5.99
C ALA A 8 -16.19 26.53 7.28
N THR A 9 -16.52 27.66 7.92
CA THR A 9 -15.85 28.09 9.16
C THR A 9 -16.42 27.40 10.40
N THR A 10 -17.74 27.42 10.56
CA THR A 10 -18.42 26.91 11.75
C THR A 10 -18.54 25.39 11.76
N HIS A 11 -18.40 24.75 10.60
CA HIS A 11 -18.66 23.33 10.39
C HIS A 11 -20.09 22.90 10.75
N GLU A 12 -21.02 23.84 10.84
CA GLU A 12 -22.42 23.56 11.12
C GLU A 12 -23.20 23.37 9.81
N PRO A 13 -23.92 22.23 9.64
CA PRO A 13 -24.68 21.97 8.42
C PRO A 13 -25.92 22.85 8.33
N LEU A 14 -26.13 23.48 7.17
CA LEU A 14 -27.29 24.35 6.90
C LEU A 14 -28.28 23.66 5.96
N VAL A 15 -29.56 23.61 6.34
CA VAL A 15 -30.64 23.10 5.49
C VAL A 15 -31.42 24.25 4.88
N ILE A 16 -31.41 24.35 3.55
CA ILE A 16 -32.15 25.34 2.78
C ILE A 16 -33.43 24.69 2.26
N GLY A 17 -34.57 25.27 2.63
CA GLY A 17 -35.89 24.81 2.23
C GLY A 17 -36.70 25.89 1.50
N LYS A 18 -37.73 25.46 0.77
CA LYS A 18 -38.73 26.34 0.16
C LYS A 18 -40.11 25.95 0.68
N ARG A 19 -40.85 26.91 1.27
CA ARG A 19 -42.18 26.70 1.87
C ARG A 19 -42.21 25.59 2.93
N GLY A 20 -41.24 25.61 3.85
CA GLY A 20 -41.12 24.62 4.93
C GLY A 20 -40.70 23.22 4.48
N LYS A 21 -40.48 22.99 3.18
CA LYS A 21 -39.95 21.73 2.66
C LYS A 21 -38.42 21.85 2.47
N PRO A 22 -37.61 20.98 3.09
CA PRO A 22 -36.17 20.96 2.86
C PRO A 22 -35.88 20.62 1.39
N LEU A 23 -34.93 21.32 0.78
CA LEU A 23 -34.58 21.15 -0.63
C LEU A 23 -33.09 20.79 -0.79
N VAL A 24 -32.20 21.50 -0.10
CA VAL A 24 -30.75 21.32 -0.20
C VAL A 24 -30.14 21.36 1.20
N LYS A 25 -29.09 20.57 1.44
CA LYS A 25 -28.26 20.64 2.64
C LYS A 25 -26.84 21.04 2.24
N LEU A 26 -26.35 22.12 2.83
CA LEU A 26 -24.95 22.51 2.74
C LEU A 26 -24.22 21.88 3.92
N VAL A 27 -23.15 21.14 3.62
CA VAL A 27 -22.28 20.51 4.61
C VAL A 27 -20.85 21.00 4.40
N PRO A 28 -20.08 21.23 5.46
CA PRO A 28 -18.66 21.49 5.33
C PRO A 28 -17.98 20.27 4.69
N ILE A 29 -17.10 20.51 3.72
CA ILE A 29 -16.20 19.48 3.24
C ILE A 29 -15.08 19.38 4.26
N VAL A 30 -15.05 18.27 5.01
CA VAL A 30 -13.86 17.90 5.75
C VAL A 30 -12.92 17.32 4.73
N ASP A 31 -11.79 17.98 4.48
CA ASP A 31 -10.72 17.35 3.73
C ASP A 31 -10.34 16.08 4.50
N GLU A 32 -10.75 14.92 3.98
CA GLU A 32 -10.15 13.64 4.26
C GLU A 32 -8.72 13.72 3.71
N THR A 33 -7.88 14.55 4.31
CA THR A 33 -6.45 14.45 4.11
C THR A 33 -6.13 13.01 4.44
N PRO A 34 -5.72 12.19 3.44
CA PRO A 34 -5.43 10.80 3.70
C PRO A 34 -4.37 10.83 4.79
N LYS A 35 -4.70 10.25 5.95
CA LYS A 35 -3.75 10.15 7.05
C LYS A 35 -2.46 9.63 6.44
N SER A 36 -1.39 10.41 6.55
CA SER A 36 -0.12 10.07 5.92
C SER A 36 0.20 8.62 6.25
N MET A 37 0.34 7.78 5.22
CA MET A 37 0.70 6.36 5.38
C MET A 37 2.12 6.22 5.96
N PHE A 38 2.89 7.31 6.00
CA PHE A 38 4.21 7.33 6.57
C PHE A 38 4.16 7.01 8.07
N GLY A 39 4.82 5.92 8.46
CA GLY A 39 4.87 5.48 9.85
C GLY A 39 3.63 4.73 10.34
N TYR A 40 2.70 4.34 9.46
CA TYR A 40 1.50 3.57 9.84
C TYR A 40 1.82 2.25 10.55
N MET A 41 2.96 1.64 10.22
CA MET A 41 3.47 0.39 10.79
C MET A 41 4.65 0.62 11.77
N LYS A 42 4.84 1.85 12.27
CA LYS A 42 5.94 2.14 13.20
C LYS A 42 5.73 1.31 14.47
N GLY A 43 6.74 0.51 14.82
CA GLY A 43 6.72 -0.34 16.02
C GLY A 43 5.96 -1.66 15.87
N THR A 44 5.39 -1.98 14.71
CA THR A 44 4.74 -3.27 14.46
C THR A 44 5.70 -4.34 13.91
N VAL A 45 6.92 -3.95 13.52
CA VAL A 45 7.93 -4.84 12.91
C VAL A 45 8.99 -5.19 13.95
N THR A 46 9.32 -6.48 14.04
CA THR A 46 10.45 -6.99 14.84
C THR A 46 11.53 -7.51 13.90
N ILE A 47 12.78 -7.09 14.11
CA ILE A 47 13.94 -7.59 13.35
C ILE A 47 14.50 -8.79 14.12
N HIS A 48 14.42 -9.97 13.52
CA HIS A 48 14.82 -11.23 14.16
C HIS A 48 16.30 -11.60 13.94
N GLY A 49 16.97 -10.99 12.96
CA GLY A 49 18.36 -11.29 12.65
C GLY A 49 18.84 -10.65 11.35
N ASP A 50 20.06 -10.98 10.97
CA ASP A 50 20.67 -10.55 9.71
C ASP A 50 20.34 -11.55 8.60
N ILE A 51 19.69 -11.06 7.54
CA ILE A 51 19.32 -11.84 6.36
C ILE A 51 20.40 -11.81 5.27
N LEU A 52 21.42 -10.98 5.43
CA LEU A 52 22.53 -10.82 4.48
C LEU A 52 23.76 -11.63 4.89
N ALA A 53 23.74 -12.22 6.08
CA ALA A 53 24.81 -13.08 6.55
C ALA A 53 25.00 -14.29 5.61
N PRO A 54 26.25 -14.66 5.29
CA PRO A 54 26.51 -15.86 4.49
C PRO A 54 26.06 -17.11 5.24
N LEU A 55 25.45 -18.03 4.50
CA LEU A 55 25.12 -19.36 4.99
C LEU A 55 26.33 -20.28 4.82
N ASP A 56 26.50 -21.25 5.72
CA ASP A 56 27.56 -22.29 5.64
C ASP A 56 27.16 -23.44 4.68
N GLU A 57 26.19 -23.17 3.81
CA GLU A 57 25.64 -24.13 2.85
C GLU A 57 26.08 -23.73 1.44
N LEU A 58 26.64 -24.70 0.71
CA LEU A 58 27.01 -24.52 -0.69
C LEU A 58 25.77 -24.45 -1.56
N TRP A 59 25.83 -23.63 -2.60
CA TRP A 59 24.75 -23.58 -3.58
C TRP A 59 24.70 -24.88 -4.38
N SER A 60 23.50 -25.32 -4.76
CA SER A 60 23.31 -26.44 -5.69
C SER A 60 24.09 -26.28 -7.00
N ALA A 61 24.30 -25.02 -7.44
CA ALA A 61 25.10 -24.70 -8.61
C ALA A 61 26.61 -25.00 -8.44
N GLU A 62 27.11 -25.04 -7.20
CA GLU A 62 28.51 -25.30 -6.88
C GLU A 62 28.75 -26.79 -6.55
N ASN A 63 27.82 -27.44 -5.85
CA ASN A 63 27.97 -28.84 -5.42
C ASN A 63 27.35 -29.87 -6.39
N GLY A 64 26.49 -29.45 -7.32
CA GLY A 64 25.83 -30.29 -8.32
C GLY A 64 24.72 -31.21 -7.80
N ASP A 65 24.25 -31.03 -6.56
CA ASP A 65 23.23 -31.90 -5.96
C ASP A 65 21.86 -31.86 -6.67
N GLY A 66 21.59 -30.76 -7.40
CA GLY A 66 20.36 -30.53 -8.16
C GLY A 66 20.49 -30.77 -9.66
N ASP A 67 21.64 -31.20 -10.16
CA ASP A 67 21.91 -31.33 -11.61
C ASP A 67 20.92 -32.26 -12.32
N ASP A 68 20.48 -33.33 -11.65
CA ASP A 68 19.51 -34.28 -12.18
C ASP A 68 18.15 -33.63 -12.49
N LEU A 69 17.75 -32.59 -11.73
CA LEU A 69 16.51 -31.85 -11.92
C LEU A 69 16.49 -31.04 -13.22
N TYR A 70 17.66 -30.69 -13.76
CA TYR A 70 17.81 -29.85 -14.95
C TYR A 70 18.32 -30.63 -16.18
N SER A 71 18.42 -31.95 -16.07
CA SER A 71 18.89 -32.85 -17.13
C SER A 71 18.18 -32.66 -18.49
N GLY A 72 16.88 -32.36 -18.48
CA GLY A 72 16.07 -32.12 -19.70
C GLY A 72 16.26 -30.74 -20.35
N LEU A 73 16.91 -29.79 -19.68
CA LEU A 73 17.20 -28.45 -20.20
C LEU A 73 18.62 -28.33 -20.76
N ARG A 74 19.45 -29.38 -20.61
CA ARG A 74 20.78 -29.40 -21.20
C ARG A 74 20.62 -29.24 -22.72
N PRO A 75 21.27 -28.23 -23.33
CA PRO A 75 21.18 -28.04 -24.76
C PRO A 75 21.67 -29.33 -25.43
N SER A 76 20.81 -29.93 -26.28
CA SER A 76 21.21 -31.04 -27.14
C SER A 76 22.43 -30.56 -27.91
N GLY A 77 23.60 -31.11 -27.58
CA GLY A 77 24.84 -30.81 -28.27
C GLY A 77 24.61 -31.03 -29.76
N GLY A 78 24.48 -29.94 -30.50
CA GLY A 78 24.36 -29.99 -31.95
C GLY A 78 25.58 -30.71 -32.47
N LYS A 79 25.38 -31.96 -32.94
CA LYS A 79 26.40 -32.66 -33.71
C LYS A 79 26.71 -31.77 -34.93
N LYS A 80 27.95 -31.28 -34.99
CA LYS A 80 28.58 -30.96 -36.26
C LYS A 80 28.96 -32.26 -36.96
#